data_AF-G5K0D0-F1
#
_entry.id   AF-G5K0D0-F1
#
_cell.length_a   1.000
_cell.length_b   1.000
_cell.length_c   1.000
_cell.angle_alpha   90.00
_cell.angle_beta   90.00
_cell.angle_gamma   90.00
#
_symmetry.space_group_name_H-M   'P 1'
#
loop_
_entity.id
_entity.type
_entity.pdbx_description
1 polymer ?
#
loop_
_entity_poly.entity_id
_entity_poly.type
_entity_poly.pdbx_seq_one_letter_code
_entity_poly.pdbx_strand_id
1 'polypeptide(L)'
;MPNSSTQTTKADELDWSDFENEFLLAPEQEGYTSLMNYLKEVGVNDFDIDFYLHAIVGQDFNQLLETLKTKTADEVKSQVATELSKIFTEAGPVDMIRPIEEV
;
A
#
# COMPACT_ATOMS: atom_id res chain seq x y z
N MET A 1 -40.41 35.41 2.18
CA MET A 1 -39.92 34.33 1.30
C MET A 1 -39.22 34.97 0.11
N PRO A 2 -38.20 34.33 -0.47
CA PRO A 2 -37.24 33.44 0.20
C PRO A 2 -36.32 34.38 1.04
N ASN A 3 -34.98 34.29 1.15
CA ASN A 3 -34.14 33.10 1.25
C ASN A 3 -33.11 33.27 2.40
N SER A 4 -32.52 32.17 2.86
CA SER A 4 -31.19 32.13 3.48
C SER A 4 -30.23 31.55 2.44
N SER A 5 -29.11 32.22 2.15
CA SER A 5 -28.09 31.64 1.28
C SER A 5 -27.35 30.54 2.03
N THR A 6 -27.86 29.31 1.99
CA THR A 6 -27.09 28.12 2.37
C THR A 6 -25.86 28.05 1.47
N GLN A 7 -24.70 28.40 2.03
CA GLN A 7 -23.42 28.15 1.41
C GLN A 7 -23.20 26.63 1.43
N THR A 8 -23.70 25.95 0.39
CA THR A 8 -23.43 24.54 0.15
C THR A 8 -21.94 24.38 -0.07
N THR A 9 -21.28 23.78 0.91
CA THR A 9 -19.86 23.43 0.88
C THR A 9 -19.54 22.68 -0.41
N LYS A 10 -18.48 23.07 -1.12
CA LYS A 10 -17.94 22.35 -2.29
C LYS A 10 -17.23 21.05 -1.87
N ALA A 11 -17.92 20.21 -1.09
CA ALA A 11 -17.44 18.89 -0.70
C ALA A 11 -17.84 17.82 -1.74
N ASP A 12 -18.95 18.03 -2.44
CA ASP A 12 -19.49 17.11 -3.46
C ASP A 12 -18.78 17.18 -4.83
N GLU A 13 -17.78 18.06 -5.00
CA GLU A 13 -16.97 18.20 -6.22
C GLU A 13 -15.52 17.68 -6.06
N LEU A 14 -15.17 17.10 -4.90
CA LEU A 14 -13.99 16.26 -4.83
C LEU A 14 -14.37 14.91 -5.42
N ASP A 15 -13.80 14.60 -6.59
CA ASP A 15 -13.97 13.32 -7.27
C ASP A 15 -13.23 12.23 -6.48
N TRP A 16 -13.89 11.73 -5.44
CA TRP A 16 -13.40 10.61 -4.66
C TRP A 16 -13.28 9.33 -5.48
N SER A 17 -13.81 9.27 -6.71
CA SER A 17 -13.63 8.13 -7.61
C SER A 17 -12.15 7.92 -7.95
N ASP A 18 -11.37 8.98 -8.19
CA ASP A 18 -9.93 8.84 -8.46
C ASP A 18 -9.17 8.38 -7.21
N PHE A 19 -9.53 8.87 -6.03
CA PHE A 19 -8.94 8.38 -4.77
C PHE A 19 -9.38 6.94 -4.44
N GLU A 20 -10.62 6.57 -4.73
CA GLU A 20 -11.09 5.19 -4.59
C GLU A 20 -10.39 4.28 -5.61
N ASN A 21 -10.23 4.69 -6.86
CA ASN A 21 -9.56 3.94 -7.92
C ASN A 21 -8.04 3.77 -7.70
N GLU A 22 -7.34 4.83 -7.27
CA GLU A 22 -5.89 4.77 -7.03
C GLU A 22 -5.52 4.16 -5.67
N PHE A 23 -6.37 4.28 -4.65
CA PHE A 23 -6.01 3.98 -3.26
C PHE A 23 -6.87 2.94 -2.52
N LEU A 24 -8.11 2.67 -2.95
CA LEU A 24 -9.04 1.79 -2.22
C LEU A 24 -9.56 0.59 -3.04
N LEU A 25 -9.52 0.68 -4.37
CA LEU A 25 -9.67 -0.49 -5.23
C LEU A 25 -8.38 -1.29 -5.18
N ALA A 26 -8.46 -2.42 -4.46
CA ALA A 26 -7.64 -3.59 -4.70
C ALA A 26 -7.42 -3.75 -6.22
N PRO A 27 -6.20 -3.52 -6.76
CA PRO A 27 -6.01 -3.43 -8.20
C PRO A 27 -6.55 -4.67 -8.89
N GLU A 28 -7.26 -4.48 -10.01
CA GLU A 28 -7.86 -5.55 -10.85
C GLU A 28 -6.82 -6.50 -11.48
N GLN A 29 -5.58 -6.43 -11.01
CA GLN A 29 -4.44 -7.20 -11.44
C GLN A 29 -4.62 -8.67 -11.09
N GLU A 30 -4.32 -9.53 -12.08
CA GLU A 30 -4.36 -10.97 -11.89
C GLU A 30 -3.47 -11.41 -10.71
N GLY A 31 -3.99 -12.33 -9.89
CA GLY A 31 -3.30 -12.84 -8.71
C GLY A 31 -3.47 -12.02 -7.43
N TYR A 32 -3.95 -10.77 -7.47
CA TYR A 32 -4.06 -9.90 -6.28
C TYR A 32 -4.82 -10.59 -5.14
N THR A 33 -6.07 -11.01 -5.40
CA THR A 33 -6.93 -11.65 -4.38
C THR A 33 -6.34 -12.96 -3.86
N SER A 34 -5.66 -13.73 -4.73
CA SER A 34 -5.02 -14.99 -4.35
C SER A 34 -3.83 -14.76 -3.42
N LEU A 35 -2.99 -13.77 -3.74
CA LEU A 35 -1.84 -13.39 -2.93
C LEU A 35 -2.28 -12.76 -1.61
N MET A 36 -3.25 -11.84 -1.62
CA MET A 36 -3.87 -11.26 -0.43
C MET A 36 -4.38 -12.36 0.52
N ASN A 37 -5.17 -13.32 0.02
CA ASN A 37 -5.72 -14.40 0.85
C ASN A 37 -4.62 -15.30 1.43
N TYR A 38 -3.59 -15.62 0.65
CA TYR A 38 -2.44 -16.40 1.14
C TYR A 38 -1.66 -15.66 2.23
N LEU A 39 -1.43 -14.35 2.08
CA LEU A 39 -0.77 -13.53 3.10
C LEU A 39 -1.58 -13.47 4.41
N LYS A 40 -2.92 -13.43 4.32
CA LYS A 40 -3.81 -13.56 5.49
C LYS A 40 -3.73 -14.95 6.13
N GLU A 41 -3.68 -16.01 5.33
CA GLU A 41 -3.55 -17.40 5.81
C GLU A 41 -2.25 -17.65 6.60
N VAL A 42 -1.12 -17.11 6.14
CA VAL A 42 0.17 -17.21 6.86
C VAL A 42 0.28 -16.23 8.05
N GLY A 43 -0.71 -15.38 8.26
CA GLY A 43 -0.82 -14.49 9.42
C GLY A 43 -0.03 -13.18 9.32
N VAL A 44 0.09 -12.61 8.11
CA VAL A 44 0.48 -11.18 7.97
C VAL A 44 -0.71 -10.30 8.37
N ASN A 45 -0.44 -9.14 8.98
CA ASN A 45 -1.46 -8.17 9.37
C ASN A 45 -2.13 -7.54 8.13
N ASP A 46 -3.45 -7.38 8.13
CA ASP A 46 -4.22 -6.77 7.03
C ASP A 46 -3.61 -5.44 6.54
N PHE A 47 -3.19 -4.56 7.46
CA PHE A 47 -2.56 -3.28 7.09
C PHE A 47 -1.24 -3.46 6.33
N ASP A 48 -0.41 -4.41 6.78
CA ASP A 48 0.88 -4.72 6.13
C ASP A 48 0.64 -5.36 4.75
N ILE A 49 -0.43 -6.15 4.59
CA ILE A 49 -0.83 -6.76 3.31
C ILE A 49 -1.29 -5.68 2.33
N ASP A 50 -2.22 -4.82 2.74
CA ASP A 50 -2.80 -3.79 1.87
C ASP A 50 -1.71 -2.82 1.37
N PHE A 51 -0.84 -2.35 2.28
CA PHE A 51 0.30 -1.50 1.90
C PHE A 51 1.32 -2.25 1.03
N TYR A 52 1.65 -3.51 1.37
CA TYR A 52 2.60 -4.30 0.58
C TYR A 52 2.13 -4.47 -0.86
N LEU A 53 0.90 -4.94 -1.06
CA LEU A 53 0.34 -5.19 -2.39
C LEU A 53 0.22 -3.91 -3.22
N HIS A 54 -0.12 -2.78 -2.59
CA HIS A 54 -0.10 -1.48 -3.25
C HIS A 54 1.33 -1.09 -3.68
N ALA A 55 2.32 -1.26 -2.80
CA ALA A 55 3.71 -0.89 -3.10
C ALA A 55 4.39 -1.78 -4.16
N ILE A 56 3.91 -3.01 -4.37
CA ILE A 56 4.40 -3.93 -5.42
C ILE A 56 3.47 -4.03 -6.64
N VAL A 57 2.55 -3.07 -6.83
CA VAL A 57 1.67 -3.01 -8.01
C VAL A 57 2.46 -3.08 -9.32
N GLY A 58 1.97 -3.87 -10.28
CA GLY A 58 2.64 -4.13 -11.56
C GLY A 58 3.66 -5.29 -11.54
N GLN A 59 3.98 -5.88 -10.39
CA GLN A 59 4.72 -7.16 -10.32
C GLN A 59 3.77 -8.35 -10.57
N ASP A 60 4.29 -9.47 -11.10
CA ASP A 60 3.48 -10.68 -11.28
C ASP A 60 3.13 -11.33 -9.92
N PHE A 61 1.91 -11.09 -9.44
CA PHE A 61 1.40 -11.64 -8.18
C PHE A 61 1.21 -13.15 -8.21
N ASN A 62 0.97 -13.77 -9.37
CA ASN A 62 0.86 -15.22 -9.48
C ASN A 62 2.25 -15.86 -9.32
N GLN A 63 3.28 -15.32 -9.98
CA GLN A 63 4.67 -15.77 -9.84
C GLN A 63 5.18 -15.54 -8.41
N LEU A 64 4.85 -14.39 -7.79
CA LEU A 64 5.19 -14.11 -6.40
C LEU A 64 4.50 -15.09 -5.45
N LEU A 65 3.20 -15.36 -5.62
CA LEU A 65 2.46 -16.33 -4.82
C LEU A 65 3.08 -17.73 -4.89
N GLU A 66 3.38 -18.25 -6.08
CA GLU A 66 4.05 -19.54 -6.23
C GLU A 66 5.44 -19.56 -5.59
N THR A 67 6.18 -18.44 -5.65
CA THR A 67 7.47 -18.29 -4.95
C THR A 67 7.29 -18.33 -3.43
N LEU A 68 6.31 -17.62 -2.88
CA LEU A 68 6.06 -17.58 -1.44
C LEU A 68 5.56 -18.92 -0.89
N LYS A 69 4.77 -19.68 -1.66
CA LYS A 69 4.34 -21.05 -1.30
C LYS A 69 5.49 -22.05 -1.08
N THR A 70 6.70 -21.76 -1.60
CA THR A 70 7.89 -22.61 -1.34
C THR A 70 8.53 -22.37 0.03
N LYS A 71 8.10 -21.34 0.76
CA LYS A 71 8.67 -20.89 2.02
C LYS A 71 7.79 -21.27 3.21
N THR A 72 8.37 -21.28 4.40
CA THR A 72 7.62 -21.36 5.65
C THR A 72 6.89 -20.03 5.95
N ALA A 73 5.81 -20.08 6.73
CA ALA A 73 5.05 -18.89 7.09
C ALA A 73 5.91 -17.79 7.74
N ASP A 74 6.89 -18.16 8.57
CA ASP A 74 7.80 -17.21 9.23
C ASP A 74 8.79 -16.57 8.24
N GLU A 75 9.25 -17.30 7.23
CA GLU A 75 10.05 -16.73 6.13
C GLU A 75 9.22 -15.75 5.28
N VAL A 76 7.95 -16.06 4.99
CA VAL A 76 7.03 -15.14 4.27
C VAL A 76 6.81 -13.86 5.08
N LYS A 77 6.46 -13.97 6.37
CA LYS A 77 6.29 -12.82 7.28
C LYS A 77 7.57 -11.97 7.36
N SER A 78 8.74 -12.60 7.51
CA SER A 78 10.03 -11.93 7.55
C SER A 78 10.38 -11.23 6.23
N GLN A 79 10.05 -11.86 5.08
CA GLN A 79 10.25 -11.26 3.76
C GLN A 79 9.38 -10.02 3.56
N VAL A 80 8.07 -10.11 3.82
CA VAL A 80 7.14 -8.97 3.68
C VAL A 80 7.57 -7.81 4.59
N ALA A 81 7.89 -8.07 5.86
CA ALA A 81 8.39 -7.04 6.78
C ALA A 81 9.71 -6.38 6.29
N THR A 82 10.60 -7.17 5.67
CA THR A 82 11.86 -6.67 5.11
C THR A 82 11.62 -5.81 3.87
N GLU A 83 10.71 -6.21 2.98
CA GLU A 83 10.37 -5.45 1.76
C GLU A 83 9.63 -4.15 2.11
N LEU A 84 8.66 -4.20 3.03
CA LEU A 84 8.02 -3.01 3.61
C LEU A 84 9.04 -2.04 4.21
N SER A 85 10.00 -2.54 5.00
CA SER A 85 11.06 -1.71 5.60
C SER A 85 11.92 -1.01 4.54
N LYS A 86 12.19 -1.66 3.41
CA LYS A 86 12.88 -1.03 2.27
C LYS A 86 12.02 0.05 1.63
N ILE A 87 10.75 -0.24 1.34
CA ILE A 87 9.81 0.73 0.75
C ILE A 87 9.73 2.00 1.61
N PHE A 88 9.60 1.88 2.94
CA PHE A 88 9.60 3.04 3.84
C PHE A 88 10.94 3.78 3.91
N THR A 89 12.07 3.09 3.67
CA THR A 89 13.40 3.72 3.61
C THR A 89 13.62 4.44 2.28
N GLU A 90 13.19 3.85 1.16
CA GLU A 90 13.28 4.40 -0.20
C GLU A 90 12.30 5.57 -0.42
N ALA A 91 11.13 5.54 0.23
CA ALA A 91 10.19 6.67 0.30
C ALA A 91 10.60 7.75 1.31
N GLY A 92 11.66 7.53 2.10
CA GLY A 92 12.23 8.54 2.98
C GLY A 92 12.90 9.67 2.19
N PRO A 93 12.92 10.92 2.72
CA PRO A 93 13.60 12.01 2.04
C PRO A 93 15.11 11.71 1.95
N VAL A 94 15.60 11.57 0.72
CA VAL A 94 17.04 11.53 0.41
C VAL A 94 17.70 12.79 0.99
N ASP A 95 18.71 12.57 1.82
CA ASP A 95 19.56 13.57 2.47
C ASP A 95 18.90 14.60 3.41
N MET A 96 18.69 14.19 4.67
CA MET A 96 18.85 15.09 5.83
C MET A 96 20.20 14.92 6.56
N ILE A 97 21.24 14.42 5.87
CA ILE A 97 22.63 14.58 6.36
C ILE A 97 23.10 15.99 5.99
N ARG A 98 22.67 16.99 6.76
CA ARG A 98 23.42 18.25 6.82
C ARG A 98 24.78 17.92 7.46
N PRO A 99 25.92 18.21 6.81
CA PRO A 99 27.20 18.14 7.51
C PRO A 99 27.14 19.12 8.68
N ILE A 100 27.55 18.65 9.85
CA ILE A 100 27.81 19.54 10.98
C ILE A 100 29.13 20.24 10.63
N GLU A 101 29.06 21.47 10.13
CA GLU A 101 30.22 22.35 10.18
C GLU A 101 30.51 22.64 11.65
N GLU A 102 31.60 22.07 12.17
CA GLU A 102 32.17 22.47 13.46
C GLU A 102 32.57 23.96 13.38
N VAL A 103 32.21 24.71 14.43
CA VAL A 103 32.48 26.15 14.61
C VAL A 103 33.68 26.34 15.51
#